data_AF-A0A2E1RIX5-F1
#
_entry.id   AF-A0A2E1RIX5-F1
#
_cell.length_a   1.000
_cell.length_b   1.000
_cell.length_c   1.000
_cell.angle_alpha   90.00
_cell.angle_beta   90.00
_cell.angle_gamma   90.00
#
_symmetry.space_group_name_H-M   'P 1'
#
loop_
_entity.id
_entity.type
_entity.pdbx_description
1 polymer ?
#
loop_
_entity_poly.entity_id
_entity_poly.type
_entity_poly.pdbx_seq_one_letter_code
_entity_poly.pdbx_strand_id
1 'polypeptide(L)'
;VKKLSKFNLKSILHYHVEGYESEESFDECLHNTMKTIKSASKNENIPFTVFKPTGLGSLKLFHKISQGLALKKDEESQLKRVEKRFDLCFQLCKEYGVRILVDSEESWIQPGVDILVEKYMIKYNKEDALIYNTVQMYLKNKMKYLEHLLSSSKKKSFVPGVKVVRGAYMEKERSRAKKMGYEDPICVNKIETDINFNDALKFLVKNLNYFNFLIGTHNEESSHLLMDLMKKYKIKSNNKNIWFAQLYGMSDQISFNIANLDYNVCKLLPYGPVEEVLPYLIRRAEENSSVRGQSSRELDLIKKEFKRRRIN
;
A
#
# COMPACT_ATOMS: atom_id res chain seq x y z
N VAL A 1 18.30 2.15 -3.11
CA VAL A 1 18.33 3.27 -2.13
C VAL A 1 19.31 4.38 -2.52
N LYS A 2 20.64 4.26 -2.33
CA LYS A 2 21.61 5.35 -2.60
C LYS A 2 21.55 5.98 -4.01
N LYS A 3 21.21 5.19 -5.04
CA LYS A 3 21.04 5.71 -6.41
C LYS A 3 19.79 6.59 -6.55
N LEU A 4 18.67 6.18 -5.93
CA LEU A 4 17.40 6.90 -5.97
C LEU A 4 17.47 8.20 -5.15
N SER A 5 18.14 8.18 -4.00
CA SER A 5 18.22 9.36 -3.11
C SER A 5 18.91 10.56 -3.75
N LYS A 6 19.78 10.36 -4.75
CA LYS A 6 20.39 11.44 -5.55
C LYS A 6 19.36 12.29 -6.32
N PHE A 7 18.16 11.76 -6.54
CA PHE A 7 17.07 12.39 -7.28
C PHE A 7 15.88 12.72 -6.38
N ASN A 8 16.12 12.89 -5.07
CA ASN A 8 15.08 13.08 -4.05
C ASN A 8 14.03 11.94 -3.97
N LEU A 9 14.34 10.77 -4.56
CA LEU A 9 13.49 9.59 -4.49
C LEU A 9 13.83 8.75 -3.26
N LYS A 10 12.82 8.57 -2.40
CA LYS A 10 12.90 7.70 -1.22
C LYS A 10 12.57 6.25 -1.62
N SER A 11 12.87 5.31 -0.73
CA SER A 11 12.67 3.88 -0.95
C SER A 11 11.77 3.29 0.12
N ILE A 12 10.96 2.31 -0.24
CA ILE A 12 10.19 1.49 0.69
C ILE A 12 10.74 0.08 0.56
N LEU A 13 11.30 -0.46 1.63
CA LEU A 13 11.77 -1.83 1.63
C LEU A 13 10.62 -2.78 1.99
N HIS A 14 10.42 -3.78 1.14
CA HIS A 14 9.40 -4.80 1.35
C HIS A 14 10.06 -6.17 1.28
N TYR A 15 10.21 -6.82 2.44
CA TYR A 15 10.58 -8.23 2.48
C TYR A 15 9.39 -9.04 1.95
N HIS A 16 9.54 -9.57 0.75
CA HIS A 16 8.40 -10.12 0.01
C HIS A 16 8.31 -11.63 0.19
N VAL A 17 7.28 -12.07 0.91
CA VAL A 17 6.96 -13.48 1.14
C VAL A 17 5.50 -13.76 0.81
N GLU A 18 5.23 -14.95 0.26
CA GLU A 18 3.87 -15.46 0.00
C GLU A 18 3.80 -16.95 0.32
N GLY A 19 2.64 -17.42 0.76
CA GLY A 19 2.39 -18.86 0.99
C GLY A 19 2.83 -19.39 2.36
N TYR A 20 3.03 -18.53 3.35
CA TYR A 20 3.34 -18.96 4.72
C TYR A 20 2.09 -19.54 5.38
N GLU A 21 2.22 -20.74 5.97
CA GLU A 21 1.10 -21.49 6.55
C GLU A 21 1.38 -22.05 7.96
N SER A 22 2.62 -21.95 8.47
CA SER A 22 3.01 -22.47 9.80
C SER A 22 3.43 -21.37 10.77
N GLU A 23 3.35 -21.65 12.08
CA GLU A 23 3.81 -20.71 13.11
C GLU A 23 5.30 -20.41 13.01
N GLU A 24 6.15 -21.38 12.62
CA GLU A 24 7.57 -21.11 12.38
C GLU A 24 7.76 -20.11 11.24
N SER A 25 7.04 -20.29 10.12
CA SER A 25 7.12 -19.37 8.98
C SER A 25 6.64 -17.96 9.36
N PHE A 26 5.58 -17.84 10.17
CA PHE A 26 5.12 -16.53 10.66
C PHE A 26 6.14 -15.84 11.57
N ASP A 27 6.85 -16.61 12.41
CA ASP A 27 7.91 -16.07 13.27
C ASP A 27 9.17 -15.69 12.47
N GLU A 28 9.49 -16.43 11.40
CA GLU A 28 10.54 -16.04 10.46
C GLU A 28 10.20 -14.72 9.74
N CYS A 29 8.96 -14.59 9.25
CA CYS A 29 8.49 -13.34 8.63
C CYS A 29 8.58 -12.17 9.61
N LEU A 30 8.20 -12.38 10.89
CA LEU A 30 8.34 -11.38 11.94
C LEU A 30 9.81 -10.95 12.08
N HIS A 31 10.73 -11.91 12.22
CA HIS A 31 12.15 -11.63 12.38
C HIS A 31 12.72 -10.83 11.21
N ASN A 32 12.38 -11.22 9.99
CA ASN A 32 12.81 -10.52 8.78
C ASN A 32 12.21 -9.11 8.70
N THR A 33 10.91 -8.94 9.02
CA THR A 33 10.25 -7.62 9.11
C THR A 33 10.94 -6.73 10.14
N MET A 34 11.25 -7.24 11.32
CA MET A 34 11.96 -6.50 12.37
C MET A 34 13.37 -6.10 11.94
N LYS A 35 14.10 -6.97 11.22
CA LYS A 35 15.38 -6.61 10.59
C LYS A 35 15.22 -5.49 9.58
N THR A 36 14.18 -5.52 8.74
CA THR A 36 13.88 -4.46 7.76
C THR A 36 13.65 -3.13 8.47
N ILE A 37 12.85 -3.11 9.54
CA ILE A 37 12.57 -1.90 10.35
C ILE A 37 13.88 -1.32 10.92
N LYS A 38 14.72 -2.16 11.54
CA LYS A 38 16.01 -1.74 12.09
C LYS A 38 17.02 -1.30 11.01
N SER A 39 16.89 -1.81 9.80
CA SER A 39 17.73 -1.38 8.67
C SER A 39 17.25 -0.05 8.10
N ALA A 40 15.93 0.12 7.96
CA ALA A 40 15.30 1.34 7.49
C ALA A 40 15.60 2.53 8.42
N SER A 41 15.57 2.32 9.74
CA SER A 41 15.85 3.38 10.72
C SER A 41 17.26 3.97 10.64
N LYS A 42 18.21 3.24 10.05
CA LYS A 42 19.59 3.71 9.82
C LYS A 42 19.72 4.59 8.57
N ASN A 43 18.65 4.79 7.81
CA ASN A 43 18.68 5.52 6.54
C ASN A 43 17.39 6.32 6.33
N GLU A 44 17.49 7.65 6.48
CA GLU A 44 16.40 8.61 6.23
C GLU A 44 15.77 8.51 4.83
N ASN A 45 16.44 7.86 3.87
CA ASN A 45 15.89 7.61 2.53
C ASN A 45 14.96 6.41 2.49
N ILE A 46 14.66 5.79 3.64
CA ILE A 46 13.74 4.66 3.80
C ILE A 46 12.65 5.02 4.81
N PRO A 47 11.73 5.94 4.46
CA PRO A 47 10.72 6.44 5.39
C PRO A 47 9.64 5.40 5.75
N PHE A 48 9.50 4.33 4.96
CA PHE A 48 8.51 3.28 5.19
C PHE A 48 9.11 1.88 5.08
N THR A 49 8.56 0.96 5.84
CA THR A 49 8.63 -0.50 5.64
C THR A 49 7.25 -1.07 5.34
N VAL A 50 7.19 -2.34 4.96
CA VAL A 50 5.93 -3.03 4.64
C VAL A 50 5.95 -4.44 5.23
N PHE A 51 4.77 -4.92 5.65
CA PHE A 51 4.53 -6.35 5.78
C PHE A 51 3.17 -6.73 5.17
N LYS A 52 3.04 -8.01 4.81
CA LYS A 52 1.78 -8.64 4.42
C LYS A 52 1.13 -9.30 5.63
N PRO A 53 -0.17 -9.07 5.89
CA PRO A 53 -0.90 -9.74 6.97
C PRO A 53 -0.72 -11.26 6.98
N THR A 54 -0.82 -11.92 5.81
CA THR A 54 -0.68 -13.38 5.70
C THR A 54 0.74 -13.88 5.95
N GLY A 55 1.75 -13.00 5.92
CA GLY A 55 3.11 -13.33 6.36
C GLY A 55 3.23 -13.48 7.89
N LEU A 56 2.30 -12.90 8.65
CA LEU A 56 2.32 -12.90 10.12
C LEU A 56 1.13 -13.64 10.75
N GLY A 57 0.26 -14.25 9.94
CA GLY A 57 -0.92 -14.96 10.41
C GLY A 57 -1.64 -15.73 9.31
N SER A 58 -2.49 -16.67 9.72
CA SER A 58 -3.17 -17.54 8.76
C SER A 58 -4.27 -16.83 7.99
N LEU A 59 -4.28 -17.02 6.67
CA LEU A 59 -5.38 -16.63 5.78
C LEU A 59 -6.74 -17.16 6.27
N LYS A 60 -6.79 -18.41 6.77
CA LYS A 60 -8.02 -19.02 7.29
C LYS A 60 -8.57 -18.26 8.49
N LEU A 61 -7.70 -17.83 9.40
CA LEU A 61 -8.08 -17.03 10.56
C LEU A 61 -8.62 -15.67 10.14
N PHE A 62 -7.93 -14.94 9.27
CA PHE A 62 -8.40 -13.64 8.79
C PHE A 62 -9.72 -13.73 8.02
N HIS A 63 -9.91 -14.78 7.21
CA HIS A 63 -11.18 -15.04 6.55
C HIS A 63 -12.31 -15.25 7.56
N LYS A 64 -12.08 -16.05 8.60
CA LYS A 64 -13.07 -16.33 9.64
C LYS A 64 -13.47 -15.07 10.43
N ILE A 65 -12.48 -14.23 10.78
CA ILE A 65 -12.71 -12.93 11.42
C ILE A 65 -13.51 -12.02 10.48
N SER A 66 -13.20 -12.02 9.18
CA SER A 66 -13.92 -11.22 8.18
C SER A 66 -15.40 -11.59 8.07
N GLN A 67 -15.75 -12.84 8.38
CA GLN A 67 -17.13 -13.33 8.41
C GLN A 67 -17.85 -13.06 9.73
N GLY A 68 -17.16 -12.55 10.76
CA GLY A 68 -17.73 -12.35 12.10
C GLY A 68 -18.06 -13.66 12.83
N LEU A 69 -17.44 -14.78 12.43
CA LEU A 69 -17.68 -16.08 13.05
C LEU A 69 -16.95 -16.19 14.39
N ALA A 70 -17.58 -16.87 15.36
CA ALA A 70 -16.95 -17.16 16.64
C ALA A 70 -15.68 -18.01 16.47
N LEU A 71 -14.62 -17.61 17.16
CA LEU A 71 -13.35 -18.34 17.17
C LEU A 71 -13.39 -19.47 18.21
N LYS A 72 -12.81 -20.61 17.86
CA LYS A 72 -12.53 -21.71 18.78
C LYS A 72 -11.32 -21.36 19.64
N LYS A 73 -11.12 -22.08 20.74
CA LYS A 73 -10.03 -21.82 21.71
C LYS A 73 -8.62 -21.83 21.08
N ASP A 74 -8.39 -22.71 20.11
CA ASP A 74 -7.14 -22.78 19.34
C ASP A 74 -6.98 -21.56 18.40
N GLU A 75 -8.05 -21.16 17.73
CA GLU A 75 -8.07 -19.97 16.86
C GLU A 75 -7.95 -18.67 17.66
N GLU A 76 -8.50 -18.58 18.87
CA GLU A 76 -8.28 -17.46 19.79
C GLU A 76 -6.81 -17.37 20.22
N SER A 77 -6.18 -18.52 20.50
CA SER A 77 -4.76 -18.60 20.80
C SER A 77 -3.92 -18.16 19.59
N GLN A 78 -4.33 -18.56 18.37
CA GLN A 78 -3.71 -18.11 17.14
C GLN A 78 -3.86 -16.61 16.94
N LEU A 79 -5.04 -16.04 17.16
CA LEU A 79 -5.28 -14.60 17.09
C LEU A 79 -4.37 -13.84 18.05
N LYS A 80 -4.23 -14.30 19.30
CA LYS A 80 -3.30 -13.69 20.26
C LYS A 80 -1.85 -13.67 19.76
N ARG A 81 -1.41 -14.73 19.07
CA ARG A 81 -0.06 -14.76 18.46
C ARG A 81 0.04 -13.76 17.31
N VAL A 82 -0.94 -13.70 16.41
CA VAL A 82 -0.98 -12.72 15.31
C VAL A 82 -0.96 -11.29 15.85
N GLU A 83 -1.79 -10.98 16.84
CA GLU A 83 -1.83 -9.68 17.51
C GLU A 83 -0.49 -9.33 18.15
N LYS A 84 0.18 -10.30 18.80
CA LYS A 84 1.53 -10.10 19.32
C LYS A 84 2.54 -9.78 18.22
N ARG A 85 2.51 -10.49 17.08
CA ARG A 85 3.42 -10.22 15.94
C ARG A 85 3.20 -8.83 15.37
N PHE A 86 1.94 -8.44 15.14
CA PHE A 86 1.58 -7.11 14.65
C PHE A 86 2.04 -6.02 15.64
N ASP A 87 1.72 -6.19 16.93
CA ASP A 87 2.10 -5.22 17.97
C ASP A 87 3.61 -5.04 18.05
N LEU A 88 4.39 -6.12 17.99
CA LEU A 88 5.86 -6.06 17.97
C LEU A 88 6.40 -5.25 16.79
N CYS A 89 5.87 -5.45 15.57
CA CYS A 89 6.25 -4.65 14.40
C CYS A 89 5.94 -3.16 14.62
N PHE A 90 4.73 -2.84 15.10
CA PHE A 90 4.31 -1.46 15.32
C PHE A 90 5.09 -0.77 16.45
N GLN A 91 5.35 -1.49 17.53
CA GLN A 91 6.11 -1.00 18.67
C GLN A 91 7.56 -0.69 18.27
N LEU A 92 8.18 -1.57 17.47
CA LEU A 92 9.51 -1.36 16.91
C LEU A 92 9.55 -0.16 15.95
N CYS A 93 8.54 -0.02 15.09
CA CYS A 93 8.40 1.15 14.22
C CYS A 93 8.31 2.45 15.00
N LYS A 94 7.56 2.47 16.12
CA LYS A 94 7.47 3.62 17.01
C LYS A 94 8.82 3.93 17.66
N GLU A 95 9.51 2.91 18.19
CA GLU A 95 10.82 3.05 18.84
C GLU A 95 11.87 3.66 17.90
N TYR A 96 11.89 3.19 16.64
CA TYR A 96 12.89 3.59 15.67
C TYR A 96 12.47 4.72 14.73
N GLY A 97 11.26 5.28 14.90
CA GLY A 97 10.75 6.38 14.07
C GLY A 97 10.53 6.03 12.60
N VAL A 98 10.20 4.77 12.30
CA VAL A 98 9.96 4.29 10.92
C VAL A 98 8.47 4.02 10.73
N ARG A 99 7.86 4.56 9.67
CA ARG A 99 6.45 4.29 9.34
C ARG A 99 6.30 2.92 8.70
N ILE A 100 5.12 2.33 8.81
CA ILE A 100 4.86 0.99 8.29
C ILE A 100 3.56 0.91 7.52
N LEU A 101 3.65 0.27 6.35
CA LEU A 101 2.51 -0.04 5.51
C LEU A 101 2.08 -1.48 5.80
N VAL A 102 0.78 -1.69 5.97
CA VAL A 102 0.17 -3.02 5.98
C VAL A 102 -0.43 -3.24 4.59
N ASP A 103 0.11 -4.21 3.85
CA ASP A 103 -0.38 -4.51 2.51
C ASP A 103 -1.79 -5.13 2.56
N SER A 104 -2.57 -4.87 1.51
CA SER A 104 -3.85 -5.55 1.30
C SER A 104 -3.68 -6.72 0.36
N GLU A 105 -4.39 -7.80 0.66
CA GLU A 105 -4.35 -9.04 -0.09
C GLU A 105 -5.74 -9.31 -0.67
N GLU A 106 -6.32 -10.49 -0.49
CA GLU A 106 -7.60 -10.84 -1.09
C GLU A 106 -8.82 -10.31 -0.31
N SER A 107 -9.86 -9.94 -1.05
CA SER A 107 -11.03 -9.22 -0.54
C SER A 107 -11.75 -9.94 0.62
N TRP A 108 -11.72 -11.28 0.64
CA TRP A 108 -12.40 -12.08 1.67
C TRP A 108 -11.66 -12.15 3.00
N ILE A 109 -10.39 -11.72 3.08
CA ILE A 109 -9.67 -11.58 4.35
C ILE A 109 -9.52 -10.13 4.80
N GLN A 110 -9.70 -9.17 3.89
CA GLN A 110 -9.45 -7.77 4.18
C GLN A 110 -10.27 -7.19 5.33
N PRO A 111 -11.58 -7.49 5.51
CA PRO A 111 -12.32 -6.96 6.65
C PRO A 111 -11.72 -7.35 8.00
N GLY A 112 -11.24 -8.59 8.15
CA GLY A 112 -10.58 -9.06 9.37
C GLY A 112 -9.24 -8.38 9.61
N VAL A 113 -8.46 -8.16 8.54
CA VAL A 113 -7.21 -7.38 8.61
C VAL A 113 -7.51 -5.92 8.98
N ASP A 114 -8.49 -5.29 8.34
CA ASP A 114 -8.86 -3.89 8.55
C ASP A 114 -9.23 -3.64 10.02
N ILE A 115 -9.98 -4.55 10.65
CA ILE A 115 -10.35 -4.48 12.08
C ILE A 115 -9.09 -4.49 12.96
N LEU A 116 -8.16 -5.42 12.70
CA LEU A 116 -6.93 -5.53 13.46
C LEU A 116 -6.05 -4.30 13.29
N VAL A 117 -5.86 -3.82 12.05
CA VAL A 117 -5.03 -2.66 11.79
C VAL A 117 -5.65 -1.39 12.38
N GLU A 118 -6.98 -1.21 12.29
CA GLU A 118 -7.67 -0.07 12.93
C GLU A 118 -7.47 -0.08 14.45
N LYS A 119 -7.58 -1.25 15.11
CA LYS A 119 -7.27 -1.39 16.56
C LYS A 119 -5.89 -0.83 16.90
N TYR A 120 -4.88 -1.13 16.08
CA TYR A 120 -3.51 -0.65 16.31
C TYR A 120 -3.28 0.79 15.85
N MET A 121 -3.98 1.30 14.84
CA MET A 121 -3.97 2.74 14.52
C MET A 121 -4.51 3.55 15.70
N ILE A 122 -5.59 3.12 16.34
CA ILE A 122 -6.14 3.78 17.53
C ILE A 122 -5.09 3.81 18.66
N LYS A 123 -4.31 2.73 18.81
CA LYS A 123 -3.24 2.63 19.82
C LYS A 123 -2.04 3.54 19.49
N TYR A 124 -1.58 3.55 18.24
CA TYR A 124 -0.27 4.12 17.87
C TYR A 124 -0.30 5.43 17.07
N ASN A 125 -1.31 5.66 16.23
CA ASN A 125 -1.39 6.85 15.39
C ASN A 125 -2.04 8.01 16.15
N LYS A 126 -1.30 8.65 17.06
CA LYS A 126 -1.82 9.79 17.84
C LYS A 126 -1.77 11.07 17.02
N GLU A 127 -0.66 11.80 17.07
CA GLU A 127 -0.50 13.09 16.38
C GLU A 127 -0.11 12.95 14.91
N ASP A 128 0.47 11.80 14.53
CA ASP A 128 0.92 11.48 13.17
C ASP A 128 0.59 10.01 12.88
N ALA A 129 0.46 9.65 11.60
CA ALA A 129 0.32 8.25 11.23
C ALA A 129 1.68 7.53 11.27
N LEU A 130 1.77 6.51 12.12
CA LEU A 130 2.84 5.52 12.11
C LEU A 130 2.47 4.33 11.20
N ILE A 131 1.22 3.88 11.33
CA ILE A 131 0.66 2.71 10.65
C ILE A 131 -0.23 3.18 9.51
N TYR A 132 -0.02 2.61 8.33
CA TYR A 132 -0.83 2.88 7.15
C TYR A 132 -1.47 1.59 6.66
N ASN A 133 -2.80 1.53 6.63
CA ASN A 133 -3.51 0.39 6.03
C ASN A 133 -3.69 0.61 4.53
N THR A 134 -3.54 -0.44 3.73
CA THR A 134 -3.76 -0.36 2.29
C THR A 134 -5.27 -0.39 1.97
N VAL A 135 -5.69 0.41 1.00
CA VAL A 135 -7.07 0.61 0.59
C VAL A 135 -7.13 0.38 -0.92
N GLN A 136 -7.77 -0.72 -1.32
CA GLN A 136 -7.85 -1.15 -2.71
C GLN A 136 -9.12 -0.61 -3.38
N MET A 137 -8.96 0.35 -4.29
CA MET A 137 -10.06 1.11 -4.90
C MET A 137 -10.76 0.38 -6.05
N TYR A 138 -10.24 -0.77 -6.49
CA TYR A 138 -10.96 -1.68 -7.36
C TYR A 138 -12.17 -2.33 -6.67
N LEU A 139 -12.27 -2.34 -5.34
CA LEU A 139 -13.42 -2.89 -4.62
C LEU A 139 -14.55 -1.87 -4.59
N LYS A 140 -15.76 -2.30 -4.97
CA LYS A 140 -16.94 -1.41 -5.11
C LYS A 140 -17.26 -0.59 -3.85
N ASN A 141 -17.02 -1.15 -2.67
CA ASN A 141 -17.44 -0.56 -1.39
C ASN A 141 -16.30 0.08 -0.58
N LYS A 142 -15.10 0.26 -1.13
CA LYS A 142 -13.95 0.70 -0.30
C LYS A 142 -13.96 2.19 0.05
N MET A 143 -14.73 3.03 -0.67
CA MET A 143 -14.98 4.42 -0.25
C MET A 143 -15.65 4.51 1.13
N LYS A 144 -16.60 3.63 1.43
CA LYS A 144 -17.27 3.56 2.75
C LYS A 144 -16.28 3.30 3.89
N TYR A 145 -15.20 2.57 3.62
CA TYR A 145 -14.15 2.34 4.61
C TYR A 145 -13.38 3.63 4.94
N LEU A 146 -13.10 4.50 3.96
CA LEU A 146 -12.46 5.79 4.19
C LEU A 146 -13.37 6.72 5.02
N GLU A 147 -14.66 6.74 4.73
CA GLU A 147 -15.67 7.48 5.49
C GLU A 147 -15.77 6.98 6.94
N HIS A 148 -15.77 5.65 7.12
CA HIS A 148 -15.72 5.01 8.43
C HIS A 148 -14.46 5.43 9.20
N LEU A 149 -13.28 5.37 8.59
CA LEU A 149 -12.03 5.79 9.24
C LEU A 149 -12.08 7.26 9.68
N LEU A 150 -12.65 8.15 8.88
CA LEU A 150 -12.84 9.56 9.25
C LEU A 150 -13.81 9.73 10.43
N SER A 151 -14.89 8.96 10.47
CA SER A 151 -15.84 8.98 11.59
C SER A 151 -15.22 8.42 12.87
N SER A 152 -14.50 7.31 12.75
CA SER A 152 -13.80 6.63 13.86
C SER A 152 -12.67 7.50 14.41
N SER A 153 -11.90 8.17 13.54
CA SER A 153 -10.79 9.05 13.94
C SER A 153 -11.23 10.21 14.81
N LYS A 154 -12.36 10.85 14.46
CA LYS A 154 -12.96 11.92 15.25
C LYS A 154 -13.45 11.44 16.61
N LYS A 155 -14.01 10.23 16.68
CA LYS A 155 -14.56 9.68 17.94
C LYS A 155 -13.49 9.15 18.89
N LYS A 156 -12.43 8.56 18.34
CA LYS A 156 -11.38 7.86 19.12
C LYS A 156 -10.04 8.60 19.15
N SER A 157 -9.98 9.79 18.57
CA SER A 157 -8.82 10.70 18.56
C SER A 157 -7.52 10.03 18.08
N PHE A 158 -7.51 9.56 16.84
CA PHE A 158 -6.32 9.01 16.16
C PHE A 158 -6.23 9.53 14.72
N VAL A 159 -5.04 9.50 14.10
CA VAL A 159 -4.82 9.90 12.70
C VAL A 159 -4.82 8.65 11.81
N PRO A 160 -5.80 8.45 10.90
CA PRO A 160 -5.74 7.32 9.98
C PRO A 160 -4.60 7.51 8.97
N GLY A 161 -3.74 6.50 8.88
CA GLY A 161 -2.78 6.35 7.79
C GLY A 161 -3.35 5.43 6.73
N VAL A 162 -3.39 5.86 5.47
CA VAL A 162 -3.87 5.01 4.37
C VAL A 162 -2.94 4.97 3.17
N LYS A 163 -2.74 3.79 2.59
CA LYS A 163 -2.10 3.61 1.29
C LYS A 163 -3.18 3.31 0.26
N VAL A 164 -3.47 4.23 -0.65
CA VAL A 164 -4.49 4.04 -1.68
C VAL A 164 -3.87 3.41 -2.92
N VAL A 165 -4.42 2.28 -3.38
CA VAL A 165 -4.00 1.58 -4.59
C VAL A 165 -5.24 1.21 -5.41
N ARG A 166 -5.08 0.85 -6.69
CA ARG A 166 -6.18 0.22 -7.45
C ARG A 166 -6.44 -1.18 -6.90
N GLY A 167 -5.45 -2.06 -6.99
CA GLY A 167 -5.50 -3.44 -6.51
C GLY A 167 -4.54 -4.33 -7.31
N ALA A 168 -4.29 -5.57 -6.87
CA ALA A 168 -3.36 -6.48 -7.54
C ALA A 168 -3.87 -7.92 -7.78
N TYR A 169 -5.10 -8.27 -7.36
CA TYR A 169 -5.64 -9.63 -7.40
C TYR A 169 -6.87 -9.82 -8.32
N MET A 170 -6.99 -9.05 -9.43
CA MET A 170 -8.26 -8.87 -10.17
C MET A 170 -8.81 -10.20 -10.69
N GLU A 171 -7.96 -10.95 -11.39
CA GLU A 171 -8.33 -12.25 -11.96
C GLU A 171 -8.69 -13.26 -10.87
N LYS A 172 -7.97 -13.24 -9.73
CA LYS A 172 -8.25 -14.11 -8.59
C LYS A 172 -9.60 -13.80 -7.96
N GLU A 173 -9.95 -12.52 -7.81
CA GLU A 173 -11.25 -12.08 -7.29
C GLU A 173 -12.40 -12.53 -8.20
N ARG A 174 -12.31 -12.26 -9.51
CA ARG A 174 -13.36 -12.64 -10.47
C ARG A 174 -13.53 -14.15 -10.58
N SER A 175 -12.42 -14.88 -10.64
CA SER A 175 -12.41 -16.35 -10.68
C SER A 175 -13.08 -16.96 -9.45
N ARG A 176 -12.76 -16.45 -8.25
CA ARG A 176 -13.39 -16.91 -7.00
C ARG A 176 -14.88 -16.58 -6.98
N ALA A 177 -15.28 -15.37 -7.34
CA ALA A 177 -16.69 -14.96 -7.39
C ALA A 177 -17.52 -15.87 -8.29
N LYS A 178 -17.02 -16.14 -9.51
CA LYS A 178 -17.65 -17.08 -10.45
C LYS A 178 -17.73 -18.50 -9.88
N LYS A 179 -16.65 -19.00 -9.27
CA LYS A 179 -16.60 -20.35 -8.71
C LYS A 179 -17.55 -20.55 -7.53
N MET A 180 -17.69 -19.53 -6.69
CA MET A 180 -18.50 -19.59 -5.46
C MET A 180 -19.92 -19.05 -5.63
N GLY A 181 -20.26 -18.45 -6.78
CA GLY A 181 -21.60 -17.98 -7.10
C GLY A 181 -22.03 -16.72 -6.35
N TYR A 182 -21.09 -15.89 -5.88
CA TYR A 182 -21.40 -14.60 -5.25
C TYR A 182 -21.08 -13.42 -6.18
N GLU A 183 -21.62 -12.25 -5.88
CA GLU A 183 -21.41 -11.04 -6.69
C GLU A 183 -19.92 -10.66 -6.77
N ASP A 184 -19.45 -10.35 -7.97
CA ASP A 184 -18.10 -9.84 -8.18
C ASP A 184 -17.83 -8.61 -7.29
N PRO A 185 -16.85 -8.65 -6.36
CA PRO A 185 -16.62 -7.59 -5.40
C PRO A 185 -15.89 -6.39 -6.02
N ILE A 186 -15.32 -6.56 -7.22
CA ILE A 186 -14.53 -5.53 -7.89
C ILE A 186 -15.35 -4.76 -8.93
N CYS A 187 -14.90 -3.56 -9.26
CA CYS A 187 -15.52 -2.68 -10.24
C CYS A 187 -15.67 -3.38 -11.60
N VAL A 188 -16.72 -3.01 -12.34
CA VAL A 188 -17.05 -3.66 -13.62
C VAL A 188 -15.93 -3.50 -14.65
N ASN A 189 -15.18 -2.41 -14.62
CA ASN A 189 -14.06 -2.16 -15.51
C ASN A 189 -13.02 -1.23 -14.87
N LYS A 190 -11.94 -0.95 -15.62
CA LYS A 190 -10.85 -0.09 -15.19
C LYS A 190 -11.26 1.37 -15.03
N ILE A 191 -12.21 1.87 -15.83
CA ILE A 191 -12.69 3.26 -15.75
C ILE A 191 -13.37 3.49 -14.40
N GLU A 192 -14.25 2.58 -13.98
CA GLU A 192 -14.89 2.64 -12.66
C GLU A 192 -13.87 2.55 -11.51
N THR A 193 -12.83 1.72 -11.67
CA THR A 193 -11.72 1.67 -10.70
C THR A 193 -10.97 3.00 -10.62
N ASP A 194 -10.75 3.68 -11.75
CA ASP A 194 -10.11 5.00 -11.79
C ASP A 194 -10.97 6.08 -11.15
N ILE A 195 -12.28 6.06 -11.40
CA ILE A 195 -13.24 6.98 -10.78
C ILE A 195 -13.16 6.82 -9.26
N ASN A 196 -13.27 5.57 -8.76
CA ASN A 196 -13.13 5.27 -7.34
C ASN A 196 -11.79 5.76 -6.78
N PHE A 197 -10.69 5.47 -7.46
CA PHE A 197 -9.36 5.90 -7.03
C PHE A 197 -9.25 7.42 -6.94
N ASN A 198 -9.73 8.14 -7.96
CA ASN A 198 -9.68 9.59 -8.03
C ASN A 198 -10.63 10.24 -7.01
N ASP A 199 -11.77 9.62 -6.71
CA ASP A 199 -12.68 10.09 -5.66
C ASP A 199 -12.09 9.91 -4.26
N ALA A 200 -11.33 8.83 -4.02
CA ALA A 200 -10.53 8.69 -2.80
C ALA A 200 -9.48 9.81 -2.67
N LEU A 201 -8.82 10.22 -3.76
CA LEU A 201 -7.88 11.35 -3.73
C LEU A 201 -8.57 12.66 -3.31
N LYS A 202 -9.71 12.97 -3.94
CA LYS A 202 -10.50 14.17 -3.60
C LYS A 202 -10.95 14.13 -2.14
N PHE A 203 -11.42 12.98 -1.67
CA PHE A 203 -11.84 12.78 -0.28
C PHE A 203 -10.69 13.00 0.70
N LEU A 204 -9.53 12.39 0.46
CA LEU A 204 -8.38 12.47 1.35
C LEU A 204 -7.79 13.89 1.41
N VAL A 205 -7.65 14.57 0.28
CA VAL A 205 -7.16 15.96 0.26
C VAL A 205 -8.12 16.90 0.98
N LYS A 206 -9.44 16.76 0.77
CA LYS A 206 -10.46 17.55 1.47
C LYS A 206 -10.41 17.35 2.99
N ASN A 207 -10.00 16.18 3.45
CA ASN A 207 -9.94 15.80 4.86
C ASN A 207 -8.49 15.67 5.38
N LEU A 208 -7.52 16.35 4.76
CA LEU A 208 -6.09 16.20 5.08
C LEU A 208 -5.75 16.49 6.55
N ASN A 209 -6.52 17.34 7.23
CA ASN A 209 -6.33 17.62 8.66
C ASN A 209 -6.53 16.38 9.55
N TYR A 210 -7.17 15.33 9.04
CA TYR A 210 -7.40 14.09 9.77
C TYR A 210 -6.54 12.94 9.28
N PHE A 211 -6.05 12.97 8.04
CA PHE A 211 -5.42 11.83 7.38
C PHE A 211 -3.96 12.09 7.05
N ASN A 212 -3.17 11.02 7.12
CA ASN A 212 -1.98 10.88 6.33
C ASN A 212 -2.21 9.82 5.26
N PHE A 213 -1.68 10.05 4.07
CA PHE A 213 -1.85 9.08 3.00
C PHE A 213 -0.67 8.98 2.05
N LEU A 214 -0.58 7.80 1.44
CA LEU A 214 0.34 7.47 0.38
C LEU A 214 -0.47 6.93 -0.80
N ILE A 215 -0.18 7.38 -2.01
CA ILE A 215 -0.88 6.92 -3.22
C ILE A 215 0.04 6.03 -4.04
N GLY A 216 -0.35 4.77 -4.24
CA GLY A 216 0.36 3.82 -5.09
C GLY A 216 -0.22 3.83 -6.50
N THR A 217 0.38 4.56 -7.42
CA THR A 217 -0.12 4.66 -8.80
C THR A 217 0.98 4.96 -9.82
N HIS A 218 0.94 4.23 -10.94
CA HIS A 218 1.67 4.54 -12.17
C HIS A 218 0.79 5.25 -13.21
N ASN A 219 -0.44 5.62 -12.86
CA ASN A 219 -1.29 6.42 -13.72
C ASN A 219 -0.90 7.91 -13.59
N GLU A 220 -0.45 8.48 -14.71
CA GLU A 220 -0.02 9.88 -14.83
C GLU A 220 -1.17 10.86 -14.50
N GLU A 221 -2.37 10.62 -15.00
CA GLU A 221 -3.56 11.47 -14.78
C GLU A 221 -3.94 11.51 -13.30
N SER A 222 -3.95 10.36 -12.62
CA SER A 222 -4.22 10.32 -11.17
C SER A 222 -3.12 11.03 -10.37
N SER A 223 -1.88 11.03 -10.87
CA SER A 223 -0.75 11.70 -10.20
C SER A 223 -0.85 13.22 -10.36
N HIS A 224 -1.14 13.70 -11.58
CA HIS A 224 -1.43 15.12 -11.82
C HIS A 224 -2.65 15.59 -11.05
N LEU A 225 -3.73 14.79 -10.98
CA LEU A 225 -4.91 15.13 -10.19
C LEU A 225 -4.54 15.43 -8.73
N LEU A 226 -3.71 14.59 -8.08
CA LEU A 226 -3.28 14.87 -6.70
C LEU A 226 -2.47 16.17 -6.62
N MET A 227 -1.55 16.40 -7.56
CA MET A 227 -0.75 17.64 -7.60
C MET A 227 -1.64 18.88 -7.77
N ASP A 228 -2.65 18.82 -8.65
CA ASP A 228 -3.58 19.91 -8.89
C ASP A 228 -4.49 20.15 -7.69
N LEU A 229 -4.94 19.09 -7.02
CA LEU A 229 -5.67 19.20 -5.76
C LEU A 229 -4.79 19.87 -4.68
N MET A 230 -3.52 19.44 -4.53
CA MET A 230 -2.60 20.06 -3.58
C MET A 230 -2.40 21.56 -3.85
N LYS A 231 -2.17 21.94 -5.11
CA LYS A 231 -2.08 23.36 -5.53
C LYS A 231 -3.37 24.13 -5.22
N LYS A 232 -4.53 23.57 -5.59
CA LYS A 232 -5.85 24.17 -5.37
C LYS A 232 -6.11 24.48 -3.90
N TYR A 233 -5.73 23.57 -3.00
CA TYR A 233 -5.88 23.73 -1.55
C TYR A 233 -4.66 24.38 -0.88
N LYS A 234 -3.72 24.94 -1.65
CA LYS A 234 -2.49 25.61 -1.16
C LYS A 234 -1.65 24.72 -0.22
N ILE A 235 -1.65 23.42 -0.46
CA ILE A 235 -0.83 22.44 0.26
C ILE A 235 0.56 22.44 -0.35
N LYS A 236 1.60 22.56 0.49
CA LYS A 236 3.00 22.49 0.05
C LYS A 236 3.29 21.14 -0.62
N SER A 237 4.09 21.14 -1.69
CA SER A 237 4.50 19.93 -2.42
C SER A 237 5.14 18.88 -1.50
N ASN A 238 5.99 19.33 -0.58
CA ASN A 238 6.69 18.51 0.41
C ASN A 238 5.90 18.27 1.71
N ASN A 239 4.57 18.44 1.70
CA ASN A 239 3.75 18.14 2.88
C ASN A 239 3.97 16.69 3.35
N LYS A 240 4.49 16.53 4.58
CA LYS A 240 4.89 15.24 5.16
C LYS A 240 3.76 14.20 5.25
N ASN A 241 2.50 14.65 5.19
CA ASN A 241 1.31 13.79 5.31
C ASN A 241 0.91 13.16 3.96
N ILE A 242 1.49 13.61 2.84
CA ILE A 242 1.16 13.14 1.49
C ILE A 242 2.40 12.54 0.84
N TRP A 243 2.27 11.32 0.34
CA TRP A 243 3.32 10.61 -0.38
C TRP A 243 2.82 10.04 -1.70
N PHE A 244 3.65 10.11 -2.73
CA PHE A 244 3.48 9.35 -3.96
C PHE A 244 4.32 8.08 -3.87
N ALA A 245 3.82 6.98 -4.39
CA ALA A 245 4.55 5.73 -4.48
C ALA A 245 4.36 5.04 -5.83
N GLN A 246 5.46 4.48 -6.33
CA GLN A 246 5.47 3.60 -7.49
C GLN A 246 6.32 2.37 -7.21
N LEU A 247 6.09 1.30 -7.97
CA LEU A 247 6.98 0.14 -7.97
C LEU A 247 8.32 0.51 -8.62
N TYR A 248 9.41 0.01 -8.06
CA TYR A 248 10.73 0.14 -8.66
C TYR A 248 10.79 -0.61 -10.00
N GLY A 249 11.39 0.00 -11.03
CA GLY A 249 11.46 -0.55 -12.39
C GLY A 249 10.22 -0.30 -13.25
N MET A 250 9.29 0.54 -12.81
CA MET A 250 8.08 0.88 -13.56
C MET A 250 7.81 2.39 -13.53
N SER A 251 7.53 2.97 -14.70
CA SER A 251 7.14 4.38 -14.87
C SER A 251 8.07 5.37 -14.16
N ASP A 252 9.39 5.23 -14.37
CA ASP A 252 10.39 6.10 -13.75
C ASP A 252 10.22 7.56 -14.19
N GLN A 253 9.78 7.80 -15.43
CA GLN A 253 9.42 9.13 -15.92
C GLN A 253 8.37 9.84 -15.04
N ILE A 254 7.48 9.10 -14.36
CA ILE A 254 6.52 9.69 -13.43
C ILE A 254 7.23 10.02 -12.11
N SER A 255 7.87 9.02 -11.49
CA SER A 255 8.49 9.17 -10.17
C SER A 255 9.54 10.28 -10.15
N PHE A 256 10.45 10.32 -11.12
CA PHE A 256 11.55 11.30 -11.17
C PHE A 256 11.03 12.72 -11.40
N ASN A 257 10.03 12.91 -12.27
CA ASN A 257 9.47 14.23 -12.52
C ASN A 257 8.71 14.77 -11.30
N ILE A 258 7.95 13.93 -10.60
CA ILE A 258 7.24 14.34 -9.37
C ILE A 258 8.26 14.70 -8.26
N ALA A 259 9.34 13.92 -8.11
CA ALA A 259 10.39 14.20 -7.13
C ALA A 259 11.16 15.49 -7.45
N ASN A 260 11.40 15.78 -8.74
CA ASN A 260 12.03 17.03 -9.20
C ASN A 260 11.17 18.27 -8.91
N LEU A 261 9.86 18.09 -8.72
CA LEU A 261 8.93 19.15 -8.31
C LEU A 261 8.78 19.26 -6.78
N ASP A 262 9.72 18.69 -6.02
CA ASP A 262 9.78 18.71 -4.55
C ASP A 262 8.56 18.08 -3.85
N TYR A 263 7.95 17.07 -4.47
CA TYR A 263 6.96 16.24 -3.80
C TYR A 263 7.63 15.04 -3.13
N ASN A 264 7.00 14.54 -2.07
CA ASN A 264 7.45 13.34 -1.38
C ASN A 264 7.15 12.09 -2.21
N VAL A 265 8.19 11.45 -2.78
CA VAL A 265 8.04 10.28 -3.66
C VAL A 265 8.87 9.09 -3.18
N CYS A 266 8.25 7.92 -3.22
CA CYS A 266 8.81 6.65 -2.82
C CYS A 266 8.80 5.64 -3.98
N LYS A 267 9.86 4.84 -4.10
CA LYS A 267 9.83 3.58 -4.86
C LYS A 267 9.68 2.39 -3.93
N LEU A 268 8.75 1.48 -4.20
CA LEU A 268 8.65 0.19 -3.51
C LEU A 268 9.67 -0.79 -4.08
N LEU A 269 10.57 -1.26 -3.23
CA LEU A 269 11.65 -2.20 -3.56
C LEU A 269 11.35 -3.54 -2.85
N PRO A 270 10.74 -4.50 -3.56
CA PRO A 270 10.62 -5.86 -3.06
C PRO A 270 12.01 -6.51 -3.00
N TYR A 271 12.26 -7.29 -1.96
CA TYR A 271 13.46 -8.11 -1.84
C TYR A 271 13.16 -9.38 -1.05
N GLY A 272 13.92 -10.44 -1.30
CA GLY A 272 13.73 -11.76 -0.69
C GLY A 272 14.42 -12.83 -1.52
N PRO A 273 14.41 -14.08 -1.07
CA PRO A 273 14.76 -15.25 -1.87
C PRO A 273 14.00 -15.27 -3.19
N VAL A 274 14.64 -15.73 -4.27
CA VAL A 274 14.05 -15.70 -5.63
C VAL A 274 12.70 -16.44 -5.69
N GLU A 275 12.61 -17.60 -5.04
CA GLU A 275 11.40 -18.43 -5.00
C GLU A 275 10.22 -17.71 -4.36
N GLU A 276 10.45 -16.97 -3.26
CA GLU A 276 9.41 -16.21 -2.54
C GLU A 276 8.95 -14.95 -3.29
N VAL A 277 9.82 -14.40 -4.15
CA VAL A 277 9.53 -13.19 -4.95
C VAL A 277 8.89 -13.54 -6.31
N LEU A 278 8.97 -14.80 -6.76
CA LEU A 278 8.48 -15.21 -8.08
C LEU A 278 6.99 -14.93 -8.31
N PRO A 279 6.05 -15.23 -7.37
CA PRO A 279 4.64 -14.88 -7.56
C PRO A 279 4.40 -13.38 -7.74
N TYR A 280 5.20 -12.54 -7.07
CA TYR A 280 5.17 -11.09 -7.28
C TYR A 280 5.63 -10.71 -8.67
N LEU A 281 6.73 -11.29 -9.17
CA LEU A 281 7.25 -11.01 -10.51
C LEU A 281 6.23 -11.40 -11.60
N ILE A 282 5.53 -12.53 -11.43
CA ILE A 282 4.46 -12.95 -12.34
C ILE A 282 3.36 -11.90 -12.39
N ARG A 283 2.84 -11.46 -11.24
CA ARG A 283 1.81 -10.40 -11.20
C ARG A 283 2.31 -9.07 -11.80
N ARG A 284 3.60 -8.76 -11.69
CA ARG A 284 4.19 -7.58 -12.37
C ARG A 284 4.25 -7.76 -13.88
N ALA A 285 4.55 -8.96 -14.38
CA ALA A 285 4.52 -9.26 -15.81
C ALA A 285 3.08 -9.19 -16.36
N GLU A 286 2.10 -9.69 -15.60
CA GLU A 286 0.66 -9.58 -15.93
C GLU A 286 0.17 -8.12 -15.90
N GLU A 287 0.57 -7.33 -14.91
CA GLU A 287 0.25 -5.90 -14.85
C GLU A 287 0.86 -5.15 -16.05
N ASN A 288 2.14 -5.37 -16.35
CA ASN A 288 2.79 -4.72 -17.49
C ASN A 288 2.19 -5.15 -18.84
N SER A 289 1.71 -6.39 -18.98
CA SER A 289 1.08 -6.86 -20.22
C SER A 289 -0.38 -6.44 -20.37
N SER A 290 -1.13 -6.35 -19.25
CA SER A 290 -2.52 -5.89 -19.21
C SER A 290 -2.63 -4.36 -19.32
N VAL A 291 -1.62 -3.61 -18.86
CA VAL A 291 -1.49 -2.17 -19.10
C VAL A 291 -0.97 -1.94 -20.52
N ARG A 292 -1.79 -2.30 -21.52
CA ARG A 292 -1.57 -1.93 -22.92
C ARG A 292 -1.34 -0.42 -22.99
N GLY A 293 -0.15 -0.01 -23.42
CA GLY A 293 0.16 1.38 -23.74
C GLY A 293 1.18 2.08 -22.85
N GLN A 294 1.45 1.64 -21.61
CA GLN A 294 2.39 2.38 -20.75
C GLN A 294 3.84 2.19 -21.16
N SER A 295 4.29 0.95 -21.40
CA SER A 295 5.66 0.68 -21.87
C SER A 295 5.91 1.25 -23.27
N SER A 296 4.91 1.19 -24.17
CA SER A 296 5.02 1.82 -25.50
C SER A 296 5.05 3.34 -25.41
N ARG A 297 4.24 3.96 -24.53
CA ARG A 297 4.27 5.40 -24.29
C ARG A 297 5.58 5.87 -23.66
N GLU A 298 6.16 5.11 -22.74
CA GLU A 298 7.49 5.38 -22.18
C GLU A 298 8.56 5.35 -23.28
N LEU A 299 8.54 4.31 -24.13
CA LEU A 299 9.39 4.23 -25.32
C LEU A 299 9.21 5.44 -26.26
N ASP A 300 7.96 5.88 -26.48
CA ASP A 300 7.67 7.03 -27.33
C ASP A 300 8.14 8.36 -26.71
N LEU A 301 8.01 8.52 -25.38
CA LEU A 301 8.55 9.67 -24.65
C LEU A 301 10.08 9.70 -24.73
N ILE A 302 10.74 8.55 -24.56
CA ILE A 302 12.19 8.40 -24.72
C ILE A 302 12.60 8.78 -26.14
N LYS A 303 11.92 8.26 -27.17
CA LYS A 303 12.17 8.61 -28.59
C LYS A 303 12.00 10.11 -28.84
N LYS A 304 10.94 10.74 -28.30
CA LYS A 304 10.71 12.19 -28.42
C LYS A 304 11.84 12.98 -27.75
N GLU A 305 12.24 12.59 -26.56
CA GLU A 305 13.32 13.26 -25.82
C GLU A 305 14.68 13.09 -26.53
N PHE A 306 14.99 11.90 -27.08
CA PHE A 306 16.18 11.69 -27.91
C PHE A 306 16.18 12.59 -29.16
N LYS A 307 15.04 12.71 -29.86
CA LYS A 307 14.92 13.63 -31.00
C LYS A 307 15.16 15.07 -30.57
N ARG A 308 14.55 15.52 -29.46
CA ARG A 308 14.73 16.88 -28.92
C ARG A 308 16.20 17.17 -28.58
N ARG A 309 16.92 16.20 -28.00
CA ARG A 309 18.34 16.35 -27.64
C ARG A 309 19.31 16.23 -28.81
N ARG A 310 18.92 15.60 -29.93
CA ARG A 310 19.73 15.55 -31.16
C ARG A 310 19.63 16.83 -32.00
N ILE A 311 18.61 17.64 -31.76
CA ILE A 311 18.35 18.90 -32.49
C ILE A 311 18.98 20.10 -31.76
N ASN A 312 19.38 19.93 -30.49
CA ASN A 312 20.23 20.88 -29.76
C ASN A 312 21.68 20.38 -29.74
#